data_AF-A0A1L8CPU3-F1
#
_entry.id   AF-A0A1L8CPU3-F1
#
_cell.length_a   1.000
_cell.length_b   1.000
_cell.length_c   1.000
_cell.angle_alpha   90.00
_cell.angle_beta   90.00
_cell.angle_gamma   90.00
#
_symmetry.space_group_name_H-M   'P 1'
#
loop_
_entity.id
_entity.type
_entity.pdbx_description
1 polymer ?
#
loop_
_entity_poly.entity_id
_entity_poly.type
_entity_poly.pdbx_seq_one_letter_code
_entity_poly.pdbx_strand_id
1 'polypeptide(L)'
;MLKLITGIILFALSACASSSISIDHDELSAARTAIDQARMVKADRCAPELLAKAQSSLYWAAHELTEHTNIDQAEASELIAKAETYARQARAYSLKNCKEETTVILLPDEDGNVGAVSLNAGGASQTVSEAFHASSVRGDSSKPEAARALDEKQVRKQFSDILKAQPPKPARFILYFVSGTSELTEASQAIIPQVLKATKERQPAEVSIVGHTDSTGSKSTNMKISSARAKAVELLLKASDSAPDSIYLRFHGENDPLVPTPDNVPEPKNRRVEILIL
;
A
#
# COMPACT_ATOMS: atom_id res chain seq x y z
N MET A 1 -14.22 53.70 -60.71
CA MET A 1 -13.24 52.62 -60.47
C MET A 1 -12.80 52.81 -59.02
N LEU A 2 -13.05 51.94 -58.04
CA LEU A 2 -12.57 50.57 -57.92
C LEU A 2 -13.37 49.88 -56.78
N LYS A 3 -13.80 48.63 -56.97
CA LYS A 3 -14.58 47.82 -56.00
C LYS A 3 -13.66 47.34 -54.86
N LEU A 4 -14.09 47.47 -53.60
CA LEU A 4 -13.53 46.73 -52.47
C LEU A 4 -14.17 45.33 -52.42
N ILE A 5 -13.37 44.29 -52.59
CA ILE A 5 -13.75 42.88 -52.37
C ILE A 5 -13.14 42.46 -51.04
N THR A 6 -13.98 42.22 -50.04
CA THR A 6 -13.60 41.66 -48.74
C THR A 6 -13.39 40.16 -48.90
N GLY A 7 -12.13 39.71 -48.88
CA GLY A 7 -11.77 38.30 -48.92
C GLY A 7 -11.95 37.63 -47.56
N ILE A 8 -12.76 36.58 -47.52
CA ILE A 8 -12.90 35.66 -46.39
C ILE A 8 -11.70 34.70 -46.43
N ILE A 9 -10.80 34.79 -45.46
CA ILE A 9 -9.72 33.82 -45.25
C ILE A 9 -10.31 32.66 -44.43
N LEU A 10 -10.55 31.54 -45.10
CA LEU A 10 -10.93 30.27 -44.50
C LEU A 10 -9.66 29.59 -43.97
N PHE A 11 -9.41 29.67 -42.66
CA PHE A 11 -8.38 28.88 -41.99
C PHE A 11 -8.81 27.40 -41.99
N ALA A 12 -8.18 26.58 -42.84
CA ALA A 12 -8.29 25.13 -42.77
C ALA A 12 -7.51 24.64 -41.54
N LEU A 13 -8.22 24.22 -40.49
CA LEU A 13 -7.64 23.43 -39.41
C LEU A 13 -7.28 22.05 -39.97
N SER A 14 -5.98 21.80 -40.11
CA SER A 14 -5.42 20.47 -40.31
C SER A 14 -5.78 19.59 -39.10
N ALA A 15 -6.63 18.61 -39.31
CA ALA A 15 -6.87 17.53 -38.36
C ALA A 15 -5.62 16.62 -38.36
N CYS A 16 -4.89 16.57 -37.26
CA CYS A 16 -3.99 15.45 -37.00
C CYS A 16 -4.87 14.24 -36.67
N ALA A 17 -5.13 13.39 -37.67
CA ALA A 17 -5.70 12.07 -37.43
C ALA A 17 -4.65 11.24 -36.69
N SER A 18 -4.80 11.09 -35.38
CA SER A 18 -4.10 10.07 -34.60
C SER A 18 -4.67 8.70 -34.98
N SER A 19 -4.31 8.22 -36.17
CA SER A 19 -4.57 6.86 -36.61
C SER A 19 -3.67 5.95 -35.77
N SER A 20 -4.18 5.43 -34.66
CA SER A 20 -3.52 4.33 -33.96
C SER A 20 -3.44 3.15 -34.91
N ILE A 21 -2.23 2.78 -35.35
CA ILE A 21 -2.01 1.56 -36.14
C ILE A 21 -2.60 0.39 -35.34
N SER A 22 -3.61 -0.26 -35.91
CA SER A 22 -4.24 -1.41 -35.26
C SER A 22 -3.27 -2.57 -35.31
N ILE A 23 -2.86 -3.05 -34.13
CA ILE A 23 -2.10 -4.30 -34.01
C ILE A 23 -3.04 -5.51 -33.96
N ASP A 24 -4.35 -5.34 -34.15
CA ASP A 24 -5.38 -6.39 -34.06
C ASP A 24 -5.65 -7.05 -35.41
N HIS A 25 -4.59 -7.60 -36.01
CA HIS A 25 -4.65 -8.44 -37.21
C HIS A 25 -4.47 -9.92 -36.83
N ASP A 26 -5.15 -10.85 -37.49
CA ASP A 26 -5.06 -12.28 -37.18
C ASP A 26 -3.65 -12.82 -37.43
N GLU A 27 -2.97 -12.30 -38.44
CA GLU A 27 -1.58 -12.60 -38.82
C GLU A 27 -0.58 -12.28 -37.70
N LEU A 28 -0.91 -11.34 -36.82
CA LEU A 28 -0.06 -10.91 -35.71
C LEU A 28 -0.30 -11.72 -34.42
N SER A 29 -1.31 -12.59 -34.38
CA SER A 29 -1.74 -13.30 -33.17
C SER A 29 -0.63 -14.11 -32.50
N ALA A 30 0.19 -14.81 -33.29
CA ALA A 30 1.32 -15.60 -32.80
C ALA A 30 2.42 -14.72 -32.17
N ALA A 31 2.77 -13.61 -32.83
CA ALA A 31 3.73 -12.62 -32.32
C ALA A 31 3.24 -11.95 -31.03
N ARG A 32 1.96 -11.53 -30.97
CA ARG A 32 1.34 -11.00 -29.73
C ARG A 32 1.43 -12.02 -28.59
N THR A 33 1.03 -13.26 -28.86
CA THR A 33 1.07 -14.35 -27.87
C THR A 33 2.49 -14.59 -27.37
N ALA A 34 3.49 -14.60 -28.26
CA ALA A 34 4.89 -14.79 -27.88
C ALA A 34 5.41 -13.64 -26.99
N ILE A 35 5.02 -12.39 -27.27
CA ILE A 35 5.38 -11.21 -26.46
C ILE A 35 4.72 -11.29 -25.07
N ASP A 36 3.44 -11.66 -25.00
CA ASP A 36 2.75 -11.82 -23.72
C ASP A 36 3.33 -12.96 -22.89
N GLN A 37 3.65 -14.09 -23.53
CA GLN A 37 4.40 -15.18 -22.91
C GLN A 37 5.77 -14.72 -22.39
N ALA A 38 6.48 -13.84 -23.08
CA ALA A 38 7.73 -13.28 -22.57
C ALA A 38 7.50 -12.37 -21.35
N ARG A 39 6.44 -11.54 -21.37
CA ARG A 39 6.04 -10.69 -20.22
C ARG A 39 5.64 -11.50 -18.99
N MET A 40 4.96 -12.64 -19.16
CA MET A 40 4.61 -13.53 -18.05
C MET A 40 5.83 -14.03 -17.25
N VAL A 41 7.00 -14.11 -17.89
CA VAL A 41 8.27 -14.48 -17.24
C VAL A 41 9.15 -13.27 -16.93
N LYS A 42 8.53 -12.09 -16.81
CA LYS A 42 9.15 -10.80 -16.48
C LYS A 42 10.27 -10.34 -17.42
N ALA A 43 10.13 -10.64 -18.71
CA ALA A 43 11.09 -10.17 -19.72
C ALA A 43 11.18 -8.64 -19.83
N ASP A 44 10.18 -7.91 -19.36
CA ASP A 44 10.20 -6.45 -19.22
C ASP A 44 11.32 -5.96 -18.29
N ARG A 45 11.63 -6.73 -17.24
CA ARG A 45 12.72 -6.42 -16.31
C ARG A 45 14.03 -7.07 -16.73
N CYS A 46 13.96 -8.31 -17.20
CA CYS A 46 15.14 -9.16 -17.35
C CYS A 46 15.71 -9.22 -18.78
N ALA A 47 14.92 -8.91 -19.80
CA ALA A 47 15.36 -8.85 -21.19
C ALA A 47 14.74 -7.64 -21.93
N PRO A 48 14.84 -6.41 -21.39
CA PRO A 48 14.10 -5.26 -21.91
C PRO A 48 14.44 -4.94 -23.38
N GLU A 49 15.70 -5.11 -23.78
CA GLU A 49 16.13 -4.84 -25.15
C GLU A 49 15.51 -5.81 -26.16
N LEU A 50 15.50 -7.11 -25.86
CA LEU A 50 14.90 -8.13 -26.73
C LEU A 50 13.38 -7.95 -26.80
N LEU A 51 12.74 -7.62 -25.67
CA LEU A 51 11.30 -7.35 -25.65
C LEU A 51 10.94 -6.10 -26.44
N ALA A 52 11.76 -5.05 -26.39
CA ALA A 52 11.58 -3.84 -27.17
C ALA A 52 11.72 -4.10 -28.69
N LYS A 53 12.73 -4.89 -29.09
CA LYS A 53 12.90 -5.33 -30.49
C LYS A 53 11.69 -6.13 -31.00
N ALA A 54 11.15 -7.02 -30.16
CA ALA A 54 9.95 -7.77 -30.50
C ALA A 54 8.73 -6.84 -30.71
N GLN A 55 8.53 -5.88 -29.81
CA GLN A 55 7.43 -4.92 -29.88
C GLN A 55 7.56 -3.98 -31.09
N SER A 56 8.76 -3.49 -31.39
CA SER A 56 8.98 -2.62 -32.55
C SER A 56 8.72 -3.37 -33.86
N SER A 57 9.17 -4.63 -33.98
CA SER A 57 8.90 -5.45 -35.16
C SER A 57 7.42 -5.78 -35.32
N LEU A 58 6.69 -6.04 -34.23
CA LEU A 58 5.25 -6.23 -34.25
C LEU A 58 4.52 -4.97 -34.75
N TYR A 59 4.90 -3.80 -34.23
CA TYR A 59 4.27 -2.54 -34.60
C TYR A 59 4.52 -2.18 -36.07
N TRP A 60 5.75 -2.39 -36.54
CA TRP A 60 6.07 -2.20 -37.95
C TRP A 60 5.32 -3.21 -38.83
N ALA A 61 5.23 -4.48 -38.44
CA ALA A 61 4.43 -5.46 -39.19
C ALA A 61 2.95 -5.04 -39.28
N ALA A 62 2.38 -4.51 -38.19
CA ALA A 62 1.01 -4.00 -38.19
C ALA A 62 0.82 -2.80 -39.13
N HIS A 63 1.83 -1.94 -39.23
CA HIS A 63 1.85 -0.82 -40.16
C HIS A 63 1.79 -1.33 -41.60
N GLU A 64 2.68 -2.26 -41.98
CA GLU A 64 2.73 -2.85 -43.33
C GLU A 64 1.41 -3.52 -43.73
N LEU A 65 0.80 -4.28 -42.80
CA LEU A 65 -0.49 -4.93 -43.03
C LEU A 65 -1.66 -3.93 -43.20
N THR A 66 -1.52 -2.72 -42.67
CA THR A 66 -2.56 -1.69 -42.73
C THR A 66 -2.45 -0.83 -44.00
N GLU A 67 -1.24 -0.63 -44.54
CA GLU A 67 -1.00 0.31 -45.64
C GLU A 67 -1.01 -0.31 -47.06
N HIS A 68 -0.79 -1.62 -47.23
CA HIS A 68 -0.54 -2.21 -48.55
C HIS A 68 -1.49 -3.35 -48.96
N THR A 69 -1.91 -3.37 -50.24
CA THR A 69 -2.68 -4.47 -50.85
C THR A 69 -1.76 -5.44 -51.62
N ASN A 70 -1.61 -6.65 -51.09
CA ASN A 70 -1.06 -7.88 -51.70
C ASN A 70 0.40 -7.94 -52.19
N ILE A 71 1.16 -6.84 -52.33
CA ILE A 71 2.56 -6.89 -52.82
C ILE A 71 3.59 -7.03 -51.68
N ASP A 72 3.26 -6.55 -50.47
CA ASP A 72 4.21 -6.42 -49.36
C ASP A 72 4.00 -7.44 -48.22
N GLN A 73 3.22 -8.50 -48.49
CA GLN A 73 3.01 -9.61 -47.54
C GLN A 73 4.31 -10.28 -47.10
N ALA A 74 5.34 -10.26 -47.95
CA ALA A 74 6.65 -10.84 -47.64
C ALA A 74 7.39 -10.02 -46.55
N GLU A 75 7.31 -8.69 -46.59
CA GLU A 75 7.96 -7.81 -45.62
C GLU A 75 7.24 -7.87 -44.27
N ALA A 76 5.91 -7.81 -44.28
CA ALA A 76 5.09 -8.03 -43.09
C ALA A 76 5.40 -9.41 -42.46
N SER A 77 5.49 -10.47 -43.27
CA SER A 77 5.83 -11.82 -42.78
C SER A 77 7.23 -11.89 -42.15
N GLU A 78 8.21 -11.21 -42.73
CA GLU A 78 9.57 -11.15 -42.17
C GLU A 78 9.58 -10.44 -40.81
N LEU A 79 8.85 -9.34 -40.68
CA LEU A 79 8.75 -8.58 -39.45
C LEU A 79 7.99 -9.34 -38.35
N ILE A 80 6.95 -10.09 -38.71
CA ILE A 80 6.26 -11.01 -37.80
C ILE A 80 7.23 -12.07 -37.29
N ALA A 81 8.01 -12.69 -38.18
CA ALA A 81 9.01 -13.69 -37.81
C ALA A 81 10.11 -13.09 -36.90
N LYS A 82 10.54 -11.85 -37.14
CA LYS A 82 11.46 -11.12 -36.26
C LYS A 82 10.84 -10.88 -34.89
N ALA A 83 9.59 -10.41 -34.83
CA ALA A 83 8.88 -10.16 -33.58
C ALA A 83 8.78 -11.43 -32.72
N GLU A 84 8.37 -12.55 -33.34
CA GLU A 84 8.33 -13.84 -32.67
C GLU A 84 9.70 -14.32 -32.18
N THR A 85 10.73 -14.19 -33.02
CA THR A 85 12.10 -14.63 -32.69
C THR A 85 12.63 -13.86 -31.49
N TYR A 86 12.53 -12.53 -31.50
CA TYR A 86 12.96 -11.71 -30.38
C TYR A 86 12.15 -11.98 -29.12
N ALA A 87 10.84 -12.20 -29.23
CA ALA A 87 10.00 -12.55 -28.08
C ALA A 87 10.41 -13.90 -27.45
N ARG A 88 10.66 -14.92 -28.28
CA ARG A 88 11.13 -16.24 -27.80
C ARG A 88 12.52 -16.15 -27.18
N GLN A 89 13.43 -15.36 -27.75
CA GLN A 89 14.75 -15.09 -27.17
C GLN A 89 14.62 -14.37 -25.82
N ALA A 90 13.76 -13.35 -25.72
CA ALA A 90 13.49 -12.62 -24.48
C ALA A 90 12.96 -13.56 -23.38
N ARG A 91 12.00 -14.42 -23.74
CA ARG A 91 11.45 -15.44 -22.83
C ARG A 91 12.52 -16.43 -22.37
N ALA A 92 13.30 -17.01 -23.29
CA ALA A 92 14.35 -17.97 -22.96
C ALA A 92 15.45 -17.36 -22.08
N TYR A 93 15.87 -16.13 -22.39
CA TYR A 93 16.81 -15.38 -21.57
C TYR A 93 16.26 -15.16 -20.17
N SER A 94 15.00 -14.72 -20.07
CA SER A 94 14.36 -14.42 -18.78
C SER A 94 14.17 -15.68 -17.94
N LEU A 95 13.73 -16.80 -18.53
CA LEU A 95 13.64 -18.08 -17.81
C LEU A 95 14.99 -18.55 -17.24
N LYS A 96 16.11 -18.19 -17.88
CA LYS A 96 17.46 -18.55 -17.42
C LYS A 96 18.01 -17.59 -16.38
N ASN A 97 17.80 -16.29 -16.57
CA ASN A 97 18.53 -15.24 -15.85
C ASN A 97 17.65 -14.42 -14.89
N CYS A 98 16.32 -14.49 -15.04
CA CYS A 98 15.35 -13.82 -14.19
C CYS A 98 14.89 -14.77 -13.08
N LYS A 99 15.79 -15.07 -12.14
CA LYS A 99 15.39 -15.79 -10.92
C LYS A 99 14.79 -14.77 -9.96
N GLU A 100 13.52 -14.96 -9.59
CA GLU A 100 12.90 -14.20 -8.50
C GLU A 100 13.76 -14.30 -7.26
N GLU A 101 14.27 -13.18 -6.76
CA GLU A 101 15.00 -13.13 -5.50
C GLU A 101 14.16 -12.41 -4.46
N THR A 102 13.63 -13.17 -3.51
CA THR A 102 12.98 -12.61 -2.33
C THR A 102 14.04 -12.45 -1.26
N THR A 103 14.33 -11.20 -0.89
CA THR A 103 15.24 -10.88 0.22
C THR A 103 14.44 -10.33 1.39
N VAL A 104 14.60 -10.95 2.55
CA VAL A 104 14.08 -10.45 3.82
C VAL A 104 15.22 -9.83 4.57
N ILE A 105 15.06 -8.57 5.00
CA ILE A 105 16.00 -7.86 5.87
C ILE A 105 15.25 -7.55 7.17
N LEU A 106 15.79 -8.00 8.29
CA LEU A 106 15.19 -7.73 9.59
C LEU A 106 15.70 -6.40 10.13
N LEU A 107 14.80 -5.50 10.48
CA LEU A 107 15.11 -4.20 11.05
C LEU A 107 14.66 -4.17 12.51
N PRO A 108 15.36 -3.44 13.38
CA PRO A 108 14.85 -3.15 14.72
C PRO A 108 13.61 -2.27 14.63
N ASP A 109 12.73 -2.39 15.62
CA ASP A 109 11.67 -1.41 15.85
C ASP A 109 12.24 -0.07 16.35
N GLU A 110 11.38 0.94 16.54
CA GLU A 110 11.82 2.26 17.02
C GLU A 110 12.41 2.23 18.44
N ASP A 111 12.07 1.21 19.23
CA ASP A 111 12.54 1.00 20.60
C ASP A 111 13.84 0.16 20.62
N GLY A 112 14.33 -0.26 19.45
CA GLY A 112 15.54 -1.05 19.27
C GLY A 112 15.36 -2.56 19.41
N ASN A 113 14.13 -3.05 19.62
CA ASN A 113 13.86 -4.48 19.74
C ASN A 113 13.83 -5.15 18.36
N VAL A 114 14.21 -6.42 18.33
CA VAL A 114 14.27 -7.22 17.11
C VAL A 114 13.48 -8.51 17.33
N GLY A 115 12.53 -8.77 16.43
CA GLY A 115 11.77 -10.02 16.40
C GLY A 115 12.54 -11.15 15.71
N ALA A 116 11.80 -12.12 15.16
CA ALA A 116 12.36 -13.15 14.31
C ALA A 116 11.46 -13.42 13.10
N VAL A 117 12.06 -13.71 11.96
CA VAL A 117 11.37 -14.11 10.73
C VAL A 117 11.96 -15.43 10.25
N SER A 118 11.10 -16.37 9.87
CA SER A 118 11.49 -17.66 9.30
C SER A 118 11.13 -17.70 7.81
N LEU A 119 12.13 -17.88 6.96
CA LEU A 119 11.98 -18.09 5.53
C LEU A 119 11.89 -19.59 5.29
N ASN A 120 10.77 -20.05 4.74
CA ASN A 120 10.54 -21.45 4.40
C ASN A 120 10.47 -21.60 2.87
N ALA A 121 11.47 -22.26 2.28
CA ALA A 121 11.54 -22.49 0.84
C ALA A 121 12.38 -23.74 0.50
N GLY A 122 12.06 -24.41 -0.62
CA GLY A 122 12.83 -25.58 -1.09
C GLY A 122 12.96 -26.72 -0.06
N GLY A 123 11.96 -26.87 0.83
CA GLY A 123 11.97 -27.85 1.93
C GLY A 123 12.94 -27.53 3.09
N ALA A 124 13.48 -26.32 3.14
CA ALA A 124 14.35 -25.83 4.21
C ALA A 124 13.76 -24.58 4.88
N SER A 125 14.20 -24.33 6.11
CA SER A 125 13.83 -23.16 6.90
C SER A 125 15.08 -22.41 7.35
N GLN A 126 15.10 -21.09 7.19
CA GLN A 126 16.13 -20.21 7.71
C GLN A 126 15.49 -19.14 8.60
N THR A 127 15.94 -19.04 9.84
CA THR A 127 15.52 -17.98 10.75
C THR A 127 16.50 -16.81 10.67
N VAL A 128 15.95 -15.60 10.64
CA VAL A 128 16.66 -14.33 10.80
C VAL A 128 16.10 -13.69 12.07
N SER A 129 16.94 -13.44 13.07
CA SER A 129 16.53 -12.94 14.39
C SER A 129 17.41 -11.82 14.94
N GLU A 130 18.31 -11.29 14.10
CA GLU A 130 19.23 -10.21 14.47
C GLU A 130 18.97 -8.98 13.61
N ALA A 131 19.20 -7.79 14.18
CA ALA A 131 19.04 -6.53 13.44
C ALA A 131 19.99 -6.50 12.25
N PHE A 132 19.51 -5.91 11.15
CA PHE A 132 20.23 -5.76 9.89
C PHE A 132 20.75 -7.07 9.30
N HIS A 133 20.22 -8.21 9.72
CA HIS A 133 20.50 -9.47 9.06
C HIS A 133 19.51 -9.70 7.92
N ALA A 134 19.99 -10.38 6.89
CA ALA A 134 19.19 -10.70 5.72
C ALA A 134 19.35 -12.15 5.30
N SER A 135 18.30 -12.68 4.69
CA SER A 135 18.26 -13.98 4.04
C SER A 135 17.52 -13.83 2.72
N SER A 136 17.99 -14.54 1.69
CA SER A 136 17.42 -14.47 0.35
C SER A 136 17.03 -15.86 -0.16
N VAL A 137 16.01 -15.93 -1.01
CA VAL A 137 15.56 -17.14 -1.71
C VAL A 137 15.52 -16.81 -3.20
N ARG A 138 16.18 -17.62 -4.05
CA ARG A 138 16.29 -17.41 -5.50
C ARG A 138 15.47 -18.44 -6.29
N GLY A 139 14.22 -18.11 -6.56
CA GLY A 139 13.24 -18.95 -7.25
C GLY A 139 12.57 -19.97 -6.33
N ASP A 140 11.43 -20.49 -6.78
CA ASP A 140 10.42 -21.16 -5.95
C ASP A 140 10.88 -22.46 -5.27
N SER A 141 11.89 -23.12 -5.83
CA SER A 141 12.41 -24.41 -5.33
C SER A 141 13.77 -24.32 -4.65
N SER A 142 14.33 -23.12 -4.54
CA SER A 142 15.63 -22.92 -3.88
C SER A 142 15.49 -22.90 -2.34
N LYS A 143 16.54 -23.36 -1.66
CA LYS A 143 16.65 -23.21 -0.21
C LYS A 143 17.03 -21.77 0.13
N PRO A 144 16.59 -21.22 1.26
CA PRO A 144 17.07 -19.92 1.72
C PRO A 144 18.59 -19.93 1.94
N GLU A 145 19.24 -18.83 1.59
CA GLU A 145 20.64 -18.57 1.93
C GLU A 145 20.79 -18.37 3.45
N ALA A 146 21.98 -18.66 4.00
CA ALA A 146 22.23 -18.43 5.42
C ALA A 146 22.08 -16.94 5.78
N ALA A 147 21.53 -16.65 6.96
CA ALA A 147 21.40 -15.28 7.45
C ALA A 147 22.78 -14.60 7.51
N ARG A 148 22.87 -13.39 6.98
CA ARG A 148 24.11 -12.60 6.95
C ARG A 148 23.86 -11.18 7.42
N ALA A 149 24.83 -10.62 8.14
CA ALA A 149 24.81 -9.21 8.54
C ALA A 149 24.93 -8.30 7.31
N LEU A 150 24.19 -7.19 7.34
CA LEU A 150 24.31 -6.09 6.40
C LEU A 150 24.84 -4.85 7.12
N ASP A 151 25.46 -3.96 6.37
CA ASP A 151 25.83 -2.64 6.89
C ASP A 151 24.58 -1.77 7.09
N GLU A 152 24.34 -1.36 8.34
CA GLU A 152 23.17 -0.56 8.71
C GLU A 152 23.07 0.73 7.90
N LYS A 153 24.19 1.45 7.71
CA LYS A 153 24.18 2.74 7.01
C LYS A 153 23.78 2.54 5.54
N GLN A 154 24.27 1.48 4.92
CA GLN A 154 23.91 1.11 3.56
C GLN A 154 22.44 0.72 3.45
N VAL A 155 21.92 -0.10 4.36
CA VAL A 155 20.51 -0.49 4.39
C VAL A 155 19.61 0.74 4.51
N ARG A 156 19.87 1.60 5.50
CA ARG A 156 19.07 2.83 5.70
C ARG A 156 19.14 3.79 4.52
N LYS A 157 20.30 3.89 3.88
CA LYS A 157 20.47 4.71 2.67
C LYS A 157 19.71 4.13 1.48
N GLN A 158 19.78 2.81 1.28
CA GLN A 158 19.16 2.14 0.14
C GLN A 158 17.63 2.12 0.23
N PHE A 159 17.10 1.94 1.44
CA PHE A 159 15.65 1.82 1.67
C PHE A 159 15.05 3.08 2.30
N SER A 160 15.72 4.24 2.20
CA SER A 160 15.31 5.46 2.90
C SER A 160 13.87 5.85 2.62
N ASP A 161 13.41 5.68 1.38
CA ASP A 161 12.10 6.14 0.95
C ASP A 161 11.00 5.24 1.55
N ILE A 162 11.21 3.93 1.56
CA ILE A 162 10.30 2.95 2.16
C ILE A 162 10.28 3.11 3.68
N LEU A 163 11.44 3.32 4.31
CA LEU A 163 11.54 3.55 5.75
C LEU A 163 10.81 4.82 6.19
N LYS A 164 10.89 5.90 5.40
CA LYS A 164 10.15 7.15 5.65
C LYS A 164 8.65 7.01 5.39
N ALA A 165 8.24 6.09 4.52
CA ALA A 165 6.85 5.83 4.20
C ALA A 165 6.16 4.88 5.19
N GLN A 166 6.82 4.48 6.28
CA GLN A 166 6.19 3.67 7.31
C GLN A 166 5.01 4.41 7.95
N PRO A 167 3.86 3.73 8.17
CA PRO A 167 2.74 4.35 8.84
C PRO A 167 3.14 4.75 10.26
N PRO A 168 2.65 5.89 10.77
CA PRO A 168 2.91 6.28 12.15
C PRO A 168 2.35 5.23 13.10
N LYS A 169 3.02 5.02 14.24
CA LYS A 169 2.47 4.15 15.29
C LYS A 169 1.10 4.66 15.75
N PRO A 170 0.20 3.74 16.18
CA PRO A 170 -1.05 4.12 16.80
C PRO A 170 -0.84 5.05 17.99
N ALA A 171 -1.63 6.13 18.07
CA ALA A 171 -1.61 7.02 19.23
C ALA A 171 -2.60 6.53 20.28
N ARG A 172 -2.17 6.49 21.56
CA ARG A 172 -2.98 6.02 22.69
C ARG A 172 -3.18 7.15 23.69
N PHE A 173 -4.43 7.34 24.12
CA PHE A 173 -4.79 8.32 25.14
C PHE A 173 -5.72 7.69 26.17
N ILE A 174 -5.63 8.18 27.41
CA ILE A 174 -6.57 7.85 28.49
C ILE A 174 -7.12 9.16 29.03
N LEU A 175 -8.44 9.31 28.97
CA LEU A 175 -9.15 10.46 29.54
C LEU A 175 -9.91 10.03 30.79
N TYR A 176 -9.82 10.83 31.85
CA TYR A 176 -10.46 10.57 33.15
C TYR A 176 -11.65 11.48 33.39
N PHE A 177 -12.63 10.95 34.11
CA PHE A 177 -13.93 11.57 34.34
C PHE A 177 -14.22 11.81 35.82
N VAL A 178 -15.02 12.83 36.08
CA VAL A 178 -15.56 13.13 37.40
C VAL A 178 -16.48 11.99 37.86
N SER A 179 -16.53 11.76 39.17
CA SER A 179 -17.29 10.65 39.75
C SER A 179 -18.77 10.73 39.39
N GLY A 180 -19.37 9.61 38.99
CA GLY A 180 -20.79 9.52 38.62
C GLY A 180 -21.23 10.28 37.36
N THR A 181 -20.33 10.99 36.67
CA THR A 181 -20.68 11.81 35.50
C THR A 181 -19.94 11.38 34.23
N SER A 182 -20.36 11.97 33.10
CA SER A 182 -19.64 11.96 31.82
C SER A 182 -18.84 13.25 31.59
N GLU A 183 -18.54 14.00 32.65
CA GLU A 183 -17.73 15.21 32.59
C GLU A 183 -16.24 14.88 32.71
N LEU A 184 -15.43 15.41 31.80
CA LEU A 184 -13.98 15.23 31.83
C LEU A 184 -13.36 16.03 32.98
N THR A 185 -12.36 15.43 33.63
CA THR A 185 -11.48 16.16 34.56
C THR A 185 -10.74 17.28 33.83
N GLU A 186 -10.39 18.36 34.54
CA GLU A 186 -9.61 19.48 33.99
C GLU A 186 -8.31 19.02 33.30
N ALA A 187 -7.59 18.10 33.94
CA ALA A 187 -6.38 17.50 33.37
C ALA A 187 -6.65 16.76 32.04
N SER A 188 -7.80 16.09 31.91
CA SER A 188 -8.17 15.39 30.66
C SER A 188 -8.67 16.36 29.60
N GLN A 189 -9.33 17.45 29.99
CA GLN A 189 -9.70 18.52 29.06
C GLN A 189 -8.45 19.13 28.41
N ALA A 190 -7.37 19.31 29.18
CA ALA A 190 -6.09 19.80 28.65
C ALA A 190 -5.41 18.86 27.64
N ILE A 191 -5.79 17.57 27.60
CA ILE A 191 -5.23 16.57 26.67
C ILE A 191 -5.98 16.57 25.32
N ILE A 192 -7.23 17.05 25.27
CA ILE A 192 -8.07 17.05 24.06
C ILE A 192 -7.35 17.60 22.82
N PRO A 193 -6.62 18.74 22.87
CA PRO A 193 -5.91 19.25 21.70
C PRO A 193 -4.89 18.26 21.13
N GLN A 194 -4.25 17.44 21.97
CA GLN A 194 -3.31 16.42 21.52
C GLN A 194 -4.02 15.24 20.84
N VAL A 195 -5.18 14.84 21.36
CA VAL A 195 -6.03 13.81 20.72
C VAL A 195 -6.46 14.27 19.33
N LEU A 196 -6.99 15.49 19.22
CA LEU A 196 -7.43 16.06 17.94
C LEU A 196 -6.28 16.20 16.93
N LYS A 197 -5.11 16.65 17.40
CA LYS A 197 -3.90 16.71 16.58
C LYS A 197 -3.50 15.33 16.08
N ALA A 198 -3.47 14.32 16.95
CA ALA A 198 -3.11 12.95 16.58
C ALA A 198 -4.07 12.34 15.55
N THR A 199 -5.38 12.62 15.67
CA THR A 199 -6.39 12.24 14.67
C THR A 199 -6.11 12.91 13.33
N LYS A 200 -5.82 14.22 13.32
CA LYS A 200 -5.53 14.98 12.10
C LYS A 200 -4.28 14.48 11.38
N GLU A 201 -3.23 14.13 12.12
CA GLU A 201 -1.96 13.65 11.57
C GLU A 201 -2.04 12.24 10.97
N ARG A 202 -3.14 11.51 11.22
CA ARG A 202 -3.34 10.11 10.80
C ARG A 202 -4.51 9.94 9.82
N GLN A 203 -4.93 11.01 9.14
CA GLN A 203 -6.00 10.93 8.16
C GLN A 203 -5.58 10.09 6.93
N PRO A 204 -6.41 9.14 6.45
CA PRO A 204 -7.73 8.77 6.97
C PRO A 204 -7.64 8.00 8.30
N ALA A 205 -8.34 8.48 9.32
CA ALA A 205 -8.14 8.03 10.69
C ALA A 205 -9.22 7.03 11.12
N GLU A 206 -8.80 5.90 11.71
CA GLU A 206 -9.69 4.98 12.42
C GLU A 206 -9.48 5.11 13.93
N VAL A 207 -10.56 5.33 14.69
CA VAL A 207 -10.47 5.56 16.13
C VAL A 207 -11.30 4.54 16.90
N SER A 208 -10.67 3.85 17.86
CA SER A 208 -11.38 3.05 18.86
C SER A 208 -11.52 3.83 20.17
N ILE A 209 -12.73 3.84 20.72
CA ILE A 209 -13.08 4.54 21.96
C ILE A 209 -13.72 3.52 22.90
N VAL A 210 -13.13 3.32 24.07
CA VAL A 210 -13.59 2.33 25.06
C VAL A 210 -13.87 3.00 26.40
N GLY A 211 -15.13 2.94 26.86
CA GLY A 211 -15.54 3.54 28.14
C GLY A 211 -15.54 2.55 29.31
N HIS A 212 -15.11 3.02 30.48
CA HIS A 212 -15.04 2.26 31.73
C HIS A 212 -15.60 3.06 32.93
N THR A 213 -15.94 2.36 34.00
CA THR A 213 -16.30 2.92 35.31
C THR A 213 -15.52 2.26 36.43
N ASP A 214 -15.56 2.85 37.62
CA ASP A 214 -15.21 2.13 38.85
C ASP A 214 -16.35 1.17 39.25
N SER A 215 -16.18 0.46 40.37
CA SER A 215 -17.14 -0.54 40.83
C SER A 215 -18.24 0.04 41.73
N THR A 216 -18.39 1.37 41.78
CA THR A 216 -19.41 1.99 42.63
C THR A 216 -20.79 1.93 41.98
N GLY A 217 -21.80 1.48 42.75
CA GLY A 217 -23.18 1.41 42.28
C GLY A 217 -23.51 0.13 41.52
N SER A 218 -24.55 0.16 40.69
CA SER A 218 -25.03 -1.03 39.99
C SER A 218 -24.34 -1.22 38.64
N LYS A 219 -24.10 -2.49 38.24
CA LYS A 219 -23.60 -2.86 36.90
C LYS A 219 -24.36 -2.20 35.75
N SER A 220 -25.69 -2.11 35.85
CA SER A 220 -26.53 -1.46 34.83
C SER A 220 -26.27 0.05 34.75
N THR A 221 -26.11 0.71 35.89
CA THR A 221 -25.73 2.14 35.95
C THR A 221 -24.33 2.34 35.36
N ASN A 222 -23.38 1.49 35.73
CA ASN A 222 -22.01 1.53 35.23
C ASN A 222 -21.92 1.33 33.71
N MET A 223 -22.75 0.46 33.14
CA MET A 223 -22.87 0.28 31.70
C MET A 223 -23.37 1.55 30.99
N LYS A 224 -24.36 2.23 31.58
CA LYS A 224 -24.89 3.49 31.03
C LYS A 224 -23.85 4.62 31.11
N ILE A 225 -23.14 4.74 32.23
CA ILE A 225 -22.13 5.78 32.43
C ILE A 225 -20.94 5.58 31.48
N SER A 226 -20.41 4.36 31.37
CA SER A 226 -19.32 4.06 30.44
C SER A 226 -19.71 4.34 28.98
N SER A 227 -20.94 3.98 28.57
CA SER A 227 -21.45 4.32 27.24
C SER A 227 -21.57 5.84 27.03
N ALA A 228 -22.09 6.58 28.01
CA ALA A 228 -22.21 8.03 27.94
C ALA A 228 -20.84 8.73 27.81
N ARG A 229 -19.83 8.27 28.55
CA ARG A 229 -18.46 8.77 28.46
C ARG A 229 -17.85 8.54 27.08
N ALA A 230 -17.99 7.31 26.56
CA ALA A 230 -17.47 6.98 25.24
C ALA A 230 -18.14 7.84 24.15
N LYS A 231 -19.47 8.03 24.22
CA LYS A 231 -20.22 8.91 23.30
C LYS A 231 -19.82 10.38 23.42
N ALA A 232 -19.50 10.86 24.62
CA ALA A 232 -19.02 12.23 24.80
C ALA A 232 -17.70 12.46 24.04
N VAL A 233 -16.78 11.50 24.09
CA VAL A 233 -15.52 11.55 23.32
C VAL A 233 -15.77 11.41 21.82
N GLU A 234 -16.67 10.53 21.40
CA GLU A 234 -17.07 10.41 19.98
C GLU A 234 -17.58 11.75 19.43
N LEU A 235 -18.47 12.43 20.16
CA LEU A 235 -19.01 13.73 19.76
C LEU A 235 -17.92 14.80 19.67
N LEU A 236 -16.98 14.81 20.61
CA LEU A 236 -15.83 15.72 20.58
C LEU A 236 -14.98 15.52 19.32
N LEU A 237 -14.72 14.27 18.92
CA LEU A 237 -13.95 13.98 17.70
C LEU A 237 -14.71 14.34 16.43
N LYS A 238 -16.00 14.00 16.36
CA LYS A 238 -16.87 14.30 15.20
C LYS A 238 -17.11 15.79 14.99
N ALA A 239 -17.08 16.59 16.05
CA ALA A 239 -17.24 18.05 15.98
C ALA A 239 -15.96 18.78 15.54
N SER A 240 -14.83 18.08 15.42
CA SER A 240 -13.56 18.68 14.99
C SER A 240 -13.47 18.79 13.46
N ASP A 241 -12.64 19.70 12.97
CA ASP A 241 -12.33 19.86 11.53
C ASP A 241 -11.59 18.65 10.92
N SER A 242 -11.31 17.62 11.72
CA SER A 242 -10.59 16.41 11.33
C SER A 242 -11.29 15.20 11.91
N ALA A 243 -12.61 15.12 11.67
CA ALA A 243 -13.42 13.99 12.07
C ALA A 243 -12.81 12.67 11.54
N PRO A 244 -12.73 11.61 12.36
CA PRO A 244 -12.28 10.30 11.89
C PRO A 244 -13.20 9.73 10.83
N ASP A 245 -12.64 9.00 9.87
CA ASP A 245 -13.40 8.26 8.86
C ASP A 245 -14.21 7.12 9.49
N SER A 246 -13.65 6.49 10.53
CA SER A 246 -14.31 5.40 11.26
C SER A 246 -14.12 5.56 12.76
N ILE A 247 -15.20 5.35 13.52
CA ILE A 247 -15.18 5.32 14.98
C ILE A 247 -15.78 4.01 15.47
N TYR A 248 -14.99 3.25 16.23
CA TYR A 248 -15.38 2.01 16.89
C TYR A 248 -15.63 2.26 18.38
N LEU A 249 -16.91 2.28 18.75
CA LEU A 249 -17.33 2.55 20.12
C LEU A 249 -17.54 1.26 20.92
N ARG A 250 -16.93 1.16 22.10
CA ARG A 250 -17.12 0.07 23.06
C ARG A 250 -17.26 0.61 24.49
N PHE A 251 -17.85 -0.18 25.37
CA PHE A 251 -18.02 0.18 26.77
C PHE A 251 -18.16 -1.08 27.63
N HIS A 252 -17.48 -1.12 28.78
CA HIS A 252 -17.40 -2.31 29.63
C HIS A 252 -18.04 -2.13 31.02
N GLY A 253 -18.49 -0.91 31.35
CA GLY A 253 -18.84 -0.58 32.73
C GLY A 253 -17.65 -0.84 33.66
N GLU A 254 -17.89 -1.58 34.73
CA GLU A 254 -16.88 -1.95 35.74
C GLU A 254 -16.14 -3.26 35.44
N ASN A 255 -16.48 -3.96 34.35
CA ASN A 255 -16.00 -5.33 34.10
C ASN A 255 -14.56 -5.43 33.57
N ASP A 256 -13.91 -4.29 33.30
CA ASP A 256 -12.53 -4.22 32.81
C ASP A 256 -11.75 -3.08 33.51
N PRO A 257 -11.43 -3.26 34.81
CA PRO A 257 -10.78 -2.23 35.61
C PRO A 257 -9.29 -2.13 35.27
N LEU A 258 -8.77 -0.89 35.19
CA LEU A 258 -7.33 -0.64 35.07
C LEU A 258 -6.60 -0.96 36.38
N VAL A 259 -7.24 -0.65 37.50
CA VAL A 259 -6.78 -0.98 38.85
C VAL A 259 -7.82 -1.94 39.45
N PRO A 260 -7.48 -3.22 39.68
CA PRO A 260 -8.42 -4.17 40.28
C PRO A 260 -8.88 -3.71 41.65
N THR A 261 -10.20 -3.66 41.85
CA THR A 261 -10.83 -3.26 43.11
C THR A 261 -11.99 -4.20 43.44
N PRO A 262 -12.31 -4.41 44.73
CA PRO A 262 -13.57 -5.05 45.14
C PRO A 262 -14.81 -4.27 44.65
N ASP A 263 -15.98 -4.90 44.73
CA ASP A 263 -17.26 -4.25 44.45
C ASP A 263 -17.49 -3.03 45.37
N ASN A 264 -18.12 -1.98 44.84
CA ASN A 264 -18.43 -0.73 45.54
C ASN A 264 -17.23 0.08 46.04
N VAL A 265 -16.07 -0.05 45.40
CA VAL A 265 -14.87 0.73 45.75
C VAL A 265 -14.64 1.84 44.72
N PRO A 266 -14.62 3.12 45.15
CA PRO A 266 -14.32 4.22 44.25
C PRO A 266 -12.86 4.19 43.83
N GLU A 267 -12.60 4.24 42.51
CA GLU A 267 -11.25 4.26 41.96
C GLU A 267 -11.20 5.20 40.74
N PRO A 268 -10.63 6.42 40.91
CA PRO A 268 -10.55 7.41 39.84
C PRO A 268 -9.91 6.91 38.55
N LYS A 269 -8.90 6.03 38.63
CA LYS A 269 -8.24 5.49 37.43
C LYS A 269 -9.14 4.57 36.61
N ASN A 270 -10.16 3.97 37.22
CA ASN A 270 -11.14 3.14 36.52
C ASN A 270 -12.22 3.97 35.82
N ARG A 271 -12.42 5.23 36.22
CA ARG A 271 -13.36 6.17 35.58
C ARG A 271 -12.73 6.81 34.35
N ARG A 272 -12.55 6.02 33.29
CA ARG A 272 -11.77 6.41 32.11
C ARG A 272 -12.45 6.12 30.79
N VAL A 273 -11.95 6.77 29.75
CA VAL A 273 -12.09 6.37 28.34
C VAL A 273 -10.71 6.15 27.76
N GLU A 274 -10.51 5.01 27.13
CA GLU A 274 -9.31 4.72 26.34
C GLU A 274 -9.58 5.06 24.87
N ILE A 275 -8.62 5.72 24.24
CA ILE A 275 -8.68 6.13 22.83
C ILE A 275 -7.46 5.55 22.12
N LEU A 276 -7.70 4.82 21.04
CA LEU A 276 -6.67 4.34 20.12
C LEU A 276 -6.94 4.94 18.74
N ILE A 277 -5.96 5.65 18.19
CA ILE A 277 -6.01 6.25 16.86
C ILE A 277 -5.02 5.51 15.98
N LEU A 278 -5.51 4.87 14.92
CA LEU A 278 -4.73 4.16 13.92
C LEU A 278 -4.34 5.11 12.77
#